data_AF-A0A1S8S7M1-F1
#
_entry.id   AF-A0A1S8S7M1-F1
#
_cell.length_a   1.000
_cell.length_b   1.000
_cell.length_c   1.000
_cell.angle_alpha   90.00
_cell.angle_beta   90.00
_cell.angle_gamma   90.00
#
_symmetry.space_group_name_H-M   'P 1'
#
loop_
_entity.id
_entity.type
_entity.pdbx_description
1 polymer ?
#
loop_
_entity_poly.entity_id
_entity_poly.type
_entity_poly.pdbx_seq_one_letter_code
_entity_poly.pdbx_strand_id
1 'polypeptide(L)'
;MEISLNNKTYVMPKVKTRMLRKAIEINENIDFNNLRTKDLDGLVDFVVDLYGNKFSRDDFYDGLDADKLIETLNNSINGIVGTMGNKLNEFPNK
;
A
#
# COMPACT_ATOMS: atom_id res chain seq x y z
N MET A 1 3.72 7.89 6.43
CA MET A 1 4.21 6.51 6.58
C MET A 1 5.62 6.47 6.06
N GLU A 2 6.46 5.70 6.74
CA GLU A 2 7.86 5.51 6.39
C GLU A 2 8.08 4.01 6.23
N ILE A 3 8.87 3.63 5.23
CA ILE A 3 9.36 2.26 5.07
C ILE A 3 10.88 2.31 5.03
N SER A 4 11.52 1.29 5.58
CA SER A 4 12.97 1.14 5.51
C SER A 4 13.30 -0.03 4.60
N LEU A 5 14.05 0.23 3.54
CA LEU A 5 14.55 -0.76 2.58
C LEU A 5 16.07 -0.67 2.55
N ASN A 6 16.80 -1.76 2.80
CA ASN A 6 18.27 -1.80 2.78
C ASN A 6 18.93 -0.62 3.53
N ASN A 7 18.49 -0.37 4.77
CA ASN A 7 18.95 0.74 5.62
C ASN A 7 18.70 2.16 5.06
N LYS A 8 17.85 2.30 4.05
CA LYS A 8 17.36 3.60 3.54
C LYS A 8 15.89 3.77 3.91
N THR A 9 15.56 4.91 4.48
CA THR A 9 14.18 5.26 4.83
C THR A 9 13.53 6.07 3.72
N TYR A 10 12.35 5.62 3.28
CA TYR A 10 11.53 6.30 2.27
C TYR A 10 10.29 6.86 2.94
N VAL A 11 10.06 8.16 2.74
CA VAL A 11 8.88 8.86 3.24
C VAL A 11 7.82 8.91 2.14
N MET A 12 6.61 8.49 2.50
CA MET A 12 5.43 8.51 1.63
C MET A 12 5.06 9.97 1.29
N PRO A 13 4.94 10.32 -0.01
CA PRO A 13 4.49 11.65 -0.41
C PRO A 13 3.01 11.86 -0.12
N LYS A 14 2.50 13.07 -0.37
CA LYS A 14 1.06 13.35 -0.29
C LYS A 14 0.29 12.41 -1.22
N VAL A 15 -0.61 11.61 -0.63
CA VAL A 15 -1.41 10.62 -1.36
C VAL A 15 -2.31 11.33 -2.38
N LYS A 16 -2.21 10.90 -3.64
CA LYS A 16 -3.04 11.40 -4.75
C LYS A 16 -4.36 10.62 -4.82
N THR A 17 -5.41 11.23 -5.32
CA THR A 17 -6.73 10.59 -5.52
C THR A 17 -6.68 9.31 -6.37
N ARG A 18 -5.75 9.23 -7.34
CA ARG A 18 -5.49 8.01 -8.11
C ARG A 18 -5.08 6.82 -7.22
N MET A 19 -4.26 7.06 -6.20
CA MET A 19 -3.83 6.00 -5.28
C MET A 19 -4.99 5.53 -4.41
N LEU A 20 -5.90 6.43 -4.04
CA LEU A 20 -7.13 6.05 -3.34
C LEU A 20 -7.99 5.11 -4.19
N ARG A 21 -8.24 5.45 -5.47
CA ARG A 21 -8.97 4.56 -6.38
C ARG A 21 -8.30 3.18 -6.48
N LYS A 22 -6.97 3.13 -6.66
CA LYS A 22 -6.22 1.87 -6.73
C LYS A 22 -6.33 1.06 -5.43
N ALA A 23 -6.30 1.71 -4.27
CA ALA A 23 -6.44 1.03 -2.98
C ALA A 23 -7.82 0.36 -2.83
N ILE A 24 -8.88 1.02 -3.29
CA ILE A 24 -10.24 0.43 -3.32
C ILE A 24 -10.28 -0.77 -4.27
N GLU A 25 -9.75 -0.61 -5.47
CA GLU A 25 -9.70 -1.68 -6.48
C GLU A 25 -8.93 -2.92 -5.96
N ILE A 26 -7.84 -2.71 -5.25
CA ILE A 26 -7.08 -3.79 -4.60
C ILE A 26 -7.91 -4.46 -3.50
N ASN A 27 -8.55 -3.67 -2.64
CA ASN A 27 -9.34 -4.19 -1.53
C ASN A 27 -10.57 -4.99 -1.99
N GLU A 28 -11.12 -4.67 -3.17
CA GLU A 28 -12.24 -5.40 -3.77
C GLU A 28 -11.82 -6.70 -4.45
N ASN A 29 -10.62 -6.73 -5.05
CA ASN A 29 -10.21 -7.82 -5.95
C ASN A 29 -9.19 -8.81 -5.34
N ILE A 30 -8.51 -8.43 -4.25
CA ILE A 30 -7.49 -9.26 -3.62
C ILE A 30 -8.05 -9.94 -2.37
N ASP A 31 -7.95 -11.27 -2.32
CA ASP A 31 -8.23 -12.06 -1.12
C ASP A 31 -6.97 -12.16 -0.25
N PHE A 32 -6.91 -11.34 0.80
CA PHE A 32 -5.79 -11.31 1.74
C PHE A 32 -5.64 -12.60 2.55
N ASN A 33 -6.65 -13.47 2.60
CA ASN A 33 -6.55 -14.77 3.29
C ASN A 33 -5.92 -15.85 2.40
N ASN A 34 -5.85 -15.63 1.08
CA ASN A 34 -5.31 -16.58 0.12
C ASN A 34 -4.50 -15.86 -0.96
N LEU A 35 -3.40 -15.24 -0.53
CA LEU A 35 -2.51 -14.49 -1.41
C LEU A 35 -1.75 -15.41 -2.35
N ARG A 36 -1.87 -15.18 -3.66
CA ARG A 36 -1.00 -15.79 -4.67
C ARG A 36 0.18 -14.87 -4.95
N THR A 37 1.23 -15.41 -5.57
CA THR A 37 2.42 -14.65 -5.98
C THR A 37 2.08 -13.43 -6.83
N LYS A 38 1.18 -13.56 -7.80
CA LYS A 38 0.73 -12.42 -8.61
C LYS A 38 -0.03 -11.34 -7.82
N ASP A 39 -0.72 -11.74 -6.75
CA ASP A 39 -1.47 -10.81 -5.91
C ASP A 39 -0.49 -10.04 -5.03
N LEU A 40 0.55 -10.72 -4.50
CA LEU A 40 1.69 -10.08 -3.83
C LEU A 40 2.42 -9.09 -4.74
N ASP A 41 2.71 -9.47 -5.99
CA ASP A 41 3.39 -8.57 -6.93
C ASP A 41 2.58 -7.30 -7.20
N GLY A 42 1.25 -7.44 -7.36
CA GLY A 42 0.35 -6.29 -7.52
C GLY A 42 0.29 -5.40 -6.28
N LEU A 43 0.37 -5.99 -5.09
CA LEU A 43 0.45 -5.26 -3.82
C LEU A 43 1.77 -4.49 -3.68
N VAL A 44 2.89 -5.10 -4.06
CA VAL A 44 4.20 -4.43 -4.04
C VAL A 44 4.24 -3.30 -5.08
N ASP A 45 3.72 -3.52 -6.28
CA ASP A 45 3.60 -2.47 -7.32
C ASP A 45 2.81 -1.28 -6.82
N PHE A 46 1.72 -1.54 -6.10
CA PHE A 46 0.94 -0.48 -5.47
C PHE A 46 1.76 0.33 -4.46
N VAL A 47 2.59 -0.34 -3.65
CA VAL A 47 3.49 0.34 -2.70
C VAL A 47 4.54 1.15 -3.46
N VAL A 48 5.18 0.60 -4.49
CA VAL A 48 6.13 1.34 -5.35
C VAL A 48 5.50 2.63 -5.91
N ASP A 49 4.28 2.51 -6.46
CA ASP A 49 3.51 3.64 -6.96
C ASP A 49 3.16 4.65 -5.86
N LEU A 50 2.80 4.16 -4.67
CA LEU A 50 2.44 4.99 -3.52
C LEU A 50 3.59 5.88 -3.06
N TYR A 51 4.81 5.35 -3.11
CA TYR A 51 6.02 6.10 -2.79
C TYR A 51 6.52 6.94 -3.97
N GLY A 52 5.82 6.92 -5.10
CA GLY A 52 6.12 7.74 -6.28
C GLY A 52 7.30 7.20 -7.09
N ASN A 53 7.45 5.88 -7.19
CA ASN A 53 8.50 5.21 -7.95
C ASN A 53 9.93 5.56 -7.50
N LYS A 54 10.12 5.74 -6.18
CA LYS A 54 11.44 6.01 -5.58
C LYS A 54 12.34 4.76 -5.45
N PHE A 55 11.75 3.60 -5.64
CA PHE A 55 12.37 2.27 -5.63
C PHE A 55 11.58 1.36 -6.57
N SER A 56 12.18 0.28 -7.04
CA SER A 56 11.52 -0.73 -7.88
C SER A 56 10.88 -1.84 -7.04
N ARG A 57 10.12 -2.73 -7.69
CA ARG A 57 9.58 -3.94 -7.04
C ARG A 57 10.70 -4.81 -6.47
N ASP A 58 11.77 -4.98 -7.22
CA ASP A 58 12.91 -5.79 -6.82
C ASP A 58 13.63 -5.14 -5.62
N ASP A 59 13.85 -3.82 -5.65
CA ASP A 59 14.41 -3.09 -4.49
C ASP A 59 13.56 -3.25 -3.22
N PHE A 60 12.24 -3.36 -3.38
CA PHE A 60 11.33 -3.59 -2.28
C PHE A 60 11.46 -5.00 -1.72
N TYR A 61 11.45 -6.03 -2.58
CA TYR A 61 11.60 -7.43 -2.15
C TYR A 61 12.97 -7.72 -1.55
N ASP A 62 14.03 -7.18 -2.15
CA ASP A 62 15.41 -7.39 -1.67
C ASP A 62 15.74 -6.53 -0.45
N GLY A 63 15.04 -5.39 -0.30
CA GLY A 63 15.33 -4.41 0.74
C GLY A 63 14.49 -4.52 2.01
N LEU A 64 13.32 -5.14 1.95
CA LEU A 64 12.43 -5.30 3.09
C LEU A 64 12.68 -6.63 3.80
N ASP A 65 12.75 -6.61 5.13
CA ASP A 65 12.76 -7.84 5.91
C ASP A 65 11.47 -8.66 5.67
N ALA A 66 11.60 -9.95 5.40
CA ALA A 66 10.47 -10.79 4.99
C ALA A 66 9.33 -10.85 6.02
N ASP A 67 9.65 -10.74 7.32
CA ASP A 67 8.69 -10.69 8.42
C ASP A 67 7.82 -9.41 8.41
N LYS A 68 8.32 -8.32 7.82
CA LYS A 68 7.63 -7.03 7.70
C LYS A 68 6.76 -6.91 6.45
N LEU A 69 6.83 -7.87 5.52
CA LEU A 69 6.15 -7.78 4.23
C LEU A 69 4.63 -7.58 4.41
N ILE A 70 3.98 -8.53 5.08
CA ILE A 70 2.51 -8.51 5.25
C ILE A 70 2.05 -7.27 6.03
N GLU A 71 2.78 -6.90 7.08
CA GLU A 71 2.49 -5.69 7.85
C GLU A 71 2.58 -4.42 6.98
N THR A 72 3.65 -4.29 6.19
CA THR A 72 3.88 -3.13 5.32
C THR A 72 2.81 -2.99 4.25
N LEU A 73 2.40 -4.10 3.63
CA LEU A 73 1.32 -4.12 2.63
C LEU A 73 -0.02 -3.71 3.26
N ASN A 74 -0.38 -4.33 4.38
CA ASN A 74 -1.62 -4.02 5.10
C ASN A 74 -1.66 -2.56 5.56
N ASN A 75 -0.57 -2.06 6.13
CA ASN A 75 -0.46 -0.67 6.57
C ASN A 75 -0.64 0.28 5.40
N SER A 76 -0.01 0.02 4.25
CA SER A 76 -0.09 0.85 3.05
C SER A 76 -1.53 0.98 2.53
N ILE A 77 -2.28 -0.12 2.49
CA ILE A 77 -3.68 -0.13 2.03
C ILE A 77 -4.60 0.51 3.07
N ASN A 78 -4.54 0.05 4.31
CA ASN A 78 -5.42 0.52 5.38
C ASN A 78 -5.15 1.97 5.74
N GLY A 79 -3.92 2.46 5.61
CA GLY A 79 -3.60 3.87 5.78
C GLY A 79 -4.32 4.77 4.77
N ILE A 80 -4.56 4.28 3.56
CA ILE A 80 -5.24 5.04 2.50
C ILE A 80 -6.76 4.89 2.62
N VAL A 81 -7.25 3.65 2.72
CA VAL A 81 -8.69 3.36 2.80
C VAL A 81 -9.28 3.79 4.15
N GLY A 82 -8.58 3.58 5.26
CA GLY A 82 -9.03 4.01 6.59
C GLY A 82 -9.16 5.53 6.72
N THR A 83 -8.24 6.29 6.11
CA THR A 83 -8.37 7.76 6.01
C THR A 83 -9.63 8.16 5.24
N MET A 84 -10.04 7.37 4.24
CA MET A 84 -11.29 7.59 3.51
C MET A 84 -12.52 7.20 4.33
N GLY A 85 -12.53 6.04 5.00
CA GLY A 85 -13.64 5.60 5.84
C GLY A 85 -14.01 6.62 6.91
N ASN A 86 -12.99 7.19 7.57
CA ASN A 86 -13.19 8.27 8.54
C ASN A 86 -13.84 9.51 7.92
N LYS A 87 -13.38 9.91 6.72
CA LYS A 87 -13.94 11.07 6.00
C LYS A 87 -15.30 10.80 5.37
N LEU A 88 -15.60 9.57 4.95
CA LEU A 88 -16.91 9.17 4.43
C LEU A 88 -17.97 9.17 5.54
N ASN A 89 -17.61 8.76 6.75
CA ASN A 89 -18.49 8.87 7.92
C ASN A 89 -18.79 10.34 8.31
N GLU A 90 -17.95 11.29 7.89
CA GLU A 90 -18.21 12.73 8.05
C GLU A 90 -19.17 13.27 6.97
N PHE A 91 -19.39 12.54 5.87
CA PHE A 91 -20.46 12.86 4.93
C PHE A 91 -21.77 12.29 5.50
N PRO A 92 -22.75 13.13 5.87
CA PRO A 92 -24.04 12.63 6.33
C PRO A 92 -24.67 11.81 5.21
N ASN A 93 -24.97 10.54 5.50
CA ASN A 93 -25.84 9.73 4.66
C ASN A 93 -27.14 10.51 4.45
N LYS A 94 -27.42 10.88 3.20
CA LYS A 94 -28.69 11.48 2.79
C LYS A 94 -29.79 10.43 2.77
#